data_AF-A0A212QKE6-F1
#
_entry.id   AF-A0A212QKE6-F1
#
_cell.length_a   1.000
_cell.length_b   1.000
_cell.length_c   1.000
_cell.angle_alpha   90.00
_cell.angle_beta   90.00
_cell.angle_gamma   90.00
#
_symmetry.space_group_name_H-M   'P 1'
#
loop_
_entity.id
_entity.type
_entity.pdbx_description
1 polymer ?
#
loop_
_entity_poly.entity_id
_entity_poly.type
_entity_poly.pdbx_seq_one_letter_code
_entity_poly.pdbx_strand_id
1 'polypeptide(L)'
;MALARAVVEATAKDRGIKTGTLEKKIDKLFEQQLIREYVRDAAHEVRFGGNEVAHGDLVAEPMDNVTAAEILGLMDEILDEVFQSPARVRRRKAQRLERERRLKNGNNAAPDASQEVPTGELVSGPDEPPF
;
A
#
# COMPACT_ATOMS: atom_id res chain seq x y z
N MET A 1 -5.92 -10.77 -26.08
CA MET A 1 -6.27 -11.80 -25.06
C MET A 1 -5.07 -12.45 -24.35
N ALA A 2 -3.96 -12.77 -25.02
CA ALA A 2 -2.78 -13.35 -24.35
C ALA A 2 -2.18 -12.46 -23.24
N LEU A 3 -2.26 -11.13 -23.39
CA LEU A 3 -1.75 -10.16 -22.42
C LEU A 3 -2.43 -10.29 -21.04
N ALA A 4 -3.76 -10.31 -20.99
CA ALA A 4 -4.49 -10.36 -19.72
C ALA A 4 -4.17 -11.64 -18.92
N ARG A 5 -4.17 -12.78 -19.60
CA ARG A 5 -3.75 -14.07 -19.02
C ARG A 5 -2.29 -14.02 -18.55
N ALA A 6 -1.40 -13.41 -19.34
CA ALA A 6 0.00 -13.25 -18.96
C ALA A 6 0.17 -12.36 -17.73
N VAL A 7 -0.63 -11.30 -17.56
CA VAL A 7 -0.60 -10.44 -16.38
C VAL A 7 -1.06 -11.17 -15.12
N VAL A 8 -2.16 -11.92 -15.19
CA VAL A 8 -2.61 -12.76 -14.05
C VAL A 8 -1.53 -13.79 -13.71
N GLU A 9 -0.96 -14.44 -14.72
CA GLU A 9 0.09 -15.43 -14.50
C GLU A 9 1.39 -14.82 -13.93
N ALA A 10 1.81 -13.67 -14.43
CA ALA A 10 2.98 -12.95 -13.94
C ALA A 10 2.76 -12.49 -12.48
N THR A 11 1.57 -11.98 -12.17
CA THR A 11 1.17 -11.57 -10.82
C THR A 11 1.26 -12.74 -9.85
N ALA A 12 0.71 -13.90 -10.21
CA ALA A 12 0.80 -15.10 -9.39
C ALA A 12 2.26 -15.54 -9.18
N LYS A 13 3.09 -15.51 -10.23
CA LYS A 13 4.50 -15.89 -10.16
C LYS A 13 5.32 -14.97 -9.25
N ASP A 14 5.07 -13.66 -9.31
CA ASP A 14 5.71 -12.67 -8.44
C ASP A 14 5.38 -12.93 -6.95
N ARG A 15 4.15 -13.36 -6.68
CA ARG A 15 3.70 -13.79 -5.34
C ARG A 15 4.13 -15.20 -4.95
N GLY A 16 5.05 -15.80 -5.70
CA GLY A 16 5.62 -17.11 -5.40
C GLY A 16 4.81 -18.31 -5.90
N ILE A 17 3.68 -18.09 -6.57
CA ILE A 17 2.80 -19.13 -7.10
C ILE A 17 3.26 -19.52 -8.51
N LYS A 18 4.34 -20.31 -8.59
CA LYS A 18 5.04 -20.58 -9.86
C LYS A 18 4.51 -21.78 -10.65
N THR A 19 3.89 -22.74 -9.98
CA THR A 19 3.49 -24.03 -10.56
C THR A 19 1.96 -24.17 -10.64
N GLY A 20 1.50 -25.02 -11.56
CA GLY A 20 0.08 -25.28 -11.79
C GLY A 20 -0.54 -24.47 -12.93
N THR A 21 -1.80 -24.80 -13.23
CA THR A 21 -2.64 -24.13 -14.24
C THR A 21 -2.98 -22.71 -13.80
N LEU A 22 -3.39 -21.85 -14.74
CA LEU A 22 -3.81 -20.48 -14.44
C LEU A 22 -4.97 -20.44 -13.44
N GLU A 23 -5.92 -21.35 -13.57
CA GLU A 23 -6.99 -21.59 -12.59
C GLU A 23 -6.46 -21.77 -11.17
N LYS A 24 -5.58 -22.76 -10.98
CA LYS A 24 -4.98 -23.05 -9.66
C LYS A 24 -4.17 -21.88 -9.13
N LYS A 25 -3.59 -21.06 -10.02
CA LYS A 25 -2.87 -19.85 -9.63
C LYS A 25 -3.83 -18.76 -9.11
N ILE A 26 -4.97 -18.57 -9.77
CA ILE A 26 -6.03 -17.65 -9.35
C ILE A 26 -6.59 -18.09 -8.00
N ASP A 27 -6.90 -19.38 -7.84
CA ASP A 27 -7.42 -19.91 -6.58
C ASP A 27 -6.42 -19.72 -5.44
N LYS A 28 -5.13 -19.98 -5.69
CA LYS A 28 -4.07 -19.74 -4.70
C LYS A 28 -3.88 -18.27 -4.34
N LEU A 29 -4.09 -17.33 -5.27
CA LEU A 29 -4.08 -15.90 -4.94
C LEU A 29 -5.20 -15.57 -3.95
N PHE A 30 -6.37 -16.17 -4.13
CA PHE A 30 -7.50 -16.02 -3.21
C PHE A 30 -7.26 -16.72 -1.86
N GLU A 31 -6.79 -17.97 -1.87
CA GLU A 31 -6.46 -18.74 -0.65
C GLU A 31 -5.41 -18.02 0.22
N GLN A 32 -4.44 -17.34 -0.41
CA GLN A 32 -3.43 -16.53 0.27
C GLN A 32 -3.93 -15.13 0.66
N GLN A 33 -5.22 -14.84 0.45
CA GLN A 33 -5.85 -13.54 0.72
C GLN A 33 -5.14 -12.36 0.03
N LEU A 34 -4.50 -12.63 -1.12
CA LEU A 34 -3.86 -11.61 -1.94
C LEU A 34 -4.86 -10.89 -2.83
N ILE A 35 -5.97 -11.56 -3.14
CA ILE A 35 -7.13 -10.99 -3.82
C ILE A 35 -8.42 -11.35 -3.09
N ARG A 36 -9.45 -10.51 -3.24
CA ARG A 36 -10.81 -10.73 -2.75
C ARG A 36 -11.60 -11.64 -3.68
N GLU A 37 -12.69 -12.18 -3.17
CA GLU A 37 -13.53 -13.18 -3.88
C GLU A 37 -14.00 -12.69 -5.26
N TYR A 38 -14.53 -11.46 -5.34
CA TYR A 38 -15.03 -10.92 -6.61
C TYR A 38 -13.91 -10.69 -7.64
N VAL A 39 -12.66 -10.46 -7.19
CA VAL A 39 -11.49 -10.35 -8.08
C VAL A 39 -11.02 -11.72 -8.54
N ARG A 40 -11.15 -12.75 -7.71
CA ARG A 40 -10.94 -14.15 -8.12
C ARG A 40 -11.92 -14.52 -9.23
N ASP A 41 -13.20 -14.20 -9.05
CA ASP A 41 -14.26 -14.54 -10.02
C ASP A 41 -14.02 -13.82 -11.35
N ALA A 42 -13.70 -12.52 -11.31
CA ALA A 42 -13.30 -11.76 -12.48
C ALA A 42 -12.02 -12.30 -13.15
N ALA A 43 -11.03 -12.77 -12.37
CA ALA A 43 -9.83 -13.40 -12.93
C ALA A 43 -10.14 -14.73 -13.62
N HIS A 44 -11.12 -15.49 -13.10
CA HIS A 44 -11.66 -16.66 -13.78
C HIS A 44 -12.39 -16.27 -15.06
N GLU A 45 -13.13 -15.17 -15.09
CA GLU A 45 -13.70 -14.62 -16.31
C GLU A 45 -12.60 -14.21 -17.31
N VAL A 46 -11.50 -13.58 -16.91
CA VAL A 46 -10.38 -13.31 -17.83
C VAL A 46 -9.72 -14.60 -18.35
N ARG A 47 -9.74 -15.67 -17.54
CA ARG A 47 -9.30 -17.01 -17.94
C ARG A 47 -10.24 -17.61 -19.00
N PHE A 48 -11.56 -17.43 -18.86
CA PHE A 48 -12.59 -18.04 -19.72
C PHE A 48 -13.01 -17.16 -20.91
N GLY A 49 -13.10 -15.85 -20.73
CA GLY A 49 -13.52 -14.79 -21.65
C GLY A 49 -12.65 -14.60 -22.88
N GLY A 50 -11.66 -15.47 -23.08
CA GLY A 50 -11.19 -15.78 -24.43
C GLY A 50 -12.19 -16.56 -25.29
N ASN A 51 -13.25 -17.14 -24.70
CA ASN A 51 -14.24 -18.00 -25.38
C ASN A 51 -15.72 -17.58 -25.20
N GLU A 52 -16.09 -16.75 -24.22
CA GLU A 52 -17.51 -16.38 -23.98
C GLU A 52 -17.91 -15.03 -24.62
N VAL A 53 -16.95 -14.14 -24.93
CA VAL A 53 -17.16 -13.06 -25.94
C VAL A 53 -17.46 -13.67 -27.34
N ALA A 54 -17.26 -14.98 -27.49
CA ALA A 54 -17.63 -15.77 -28.67
C ALA A 54 -18.95 -16.56 -28.52
N HIS A 55 -19.78 -16.29 -27.50
CA HIS A 55 -21.16 -16.81 -27.40
C HIS A 55 -22.16 -15.63 -27.43
N GLY A 56 -22.67 -15.18 -28.58
CA GLY A 56 -22.62 -15.82 -29.88
C GLY A 56 -22.92 -14.85 -31.03
N ASP A 57 -22.39 -15.25 -32.18
CA ASP A 57 -22.55 -14.69 -33.53
C ASP A 57 -21.55 -13.62 -34.01
N LEU A 58 -20.29 -13.68 -33.56
CA LEU A 58 -19.20 -12.91 -34.18
C LEU A 58 -17.98 -13.82 -34.43
N VAL A 59 -18.08 -14.69 -35.43
CA VAL A 59 -16.97 -15.55 -35.88
C VAL A 59 -15.87 -14.75 -36.63
N ALA A 60 -15.99 -13.43 -36.78
CA ALA A 60 -15.01 -12.65 -37.55
C ALA A 60 -14.86 -11.17 -37.17
N GLU A 61 -15.33 -10.72 -36.01
CA GLU A 61 -15.15 -9.30 -35.65
C GLU A 61 -13.92 -9.05 -34.78
N PRO A 62 -13.10 -8.03 -35.12
CA PRO A 62 -12.03 -7.59 -34.25
C PRO A 62 -12.61 -7.15 -32.90
N MET A 63 -11.90 -7.49 -31.82
CA MET A 63 -12.25 -7.08 -30.45
C MET A 63 -12.59 -5.59 -30.43
N ASP A 64 -13.81 -5.25 -30.02
CA ASP A 64 -14.22 -3.87 -29.91
C ASP A 64 -13.50 -3.18 -28.73
N ASN A 65 -13.48 -1.85 -28.75
CA ASN A 65 -12.80 -1.07 -27.73
C ASN A 65 -13.44 -1.23 -26.33
N VAL A 66 -14.73 -1.57 -26.28
CA VAL A 66 -15.48 -1.72 -25.03
C VAL A 66 -15.00 -2.98 -24.30
N THR A 67 -15.00 -4.12 -24.99
CA THR A 67 -14.47 -5.39 -24.49
C THR A 67 -13.00 -5.25 -24.08
N ALA A 68 -12.21 -4.53 -24.88
CA ALA A 68 -10.80 -4.28 -24.55
C ALA A 68 -10.66 -3.49 -23.24
N ALA A 69 -11.46 -2.44 -23.06
CA ALA A 69 -11.46 -1.61 -21.85
C ALA A 69 -11.94 -2.40 -20.62
N GLU A 70 -12.93 -3.27 -20.77
CA GLU A 70 -13.41 -4.14 -19.69
C GLU A 70 -12.28 -5.08 -19.22
N ILE A 71 -11.61 -5.76 -20.14
CA ILE A 71 -10.49 -6.65 -19.81
C ILE A 71 -9.35 -5.87 -19.14
N LEU A 72 -9.04 -4.66 -19.61
CA LEU A 72 -8.04 -3.79 -18.98
C LEU A 72 -8.48 -3.39 -17.56
N GLY A 73 -9.75 -3.07 -17.34
CA GLY A 73 -10.29 -2.79 -16.01
C GLY A 73 -10.14 -3.98 -15.05
N LEU A 74 -10.38 -5.20 -15.54
CA LEU A 74 -10.18 -6.41 -14.73
C LEU A 74 -8.70 -6.64 -14.40
N MET A 75 -7.80 -6.36 -15.35
CA MET A 75 -6.36 -6.40 -15.09
C MET A 75 -5.94 -5.37 -14.03
N ASP A 76 -6.48 -4.16 -14.10
CA ASP A 76 -6.20 -3.09 -13.16
C ASP A 76 -6.61 -3.46 -11.74
N GLU A 77 -7.78 -4.09 -11.54
CA GLU A 77 -8.24 -4.49 -10.21
C GLU A 77 -7.30 -5.53 -9.57
N ILE A 78 -6.85 -6.53 -10.35
CA ILE A 78 -5.88 -7.54 -9.87
C ILE A 78 -4.56 -6.87 -9.46
N LEU A 79 -4.06 -5.93 -10.27
CA LEU A 79 -2.82 -5.22 -9.96
C LEU A 79 -2.98 -4.27 -8.78
N ASP A 80 -4.14 -3.65 -8.63
CA ASP A 80 -4.44 -2.77 -7.49
C ASP A 80 -4.43 -3.56 -6.18
N GLU A 81 -5.17 -4.67 -6.10
CA GLU A 81 -5.27 -5.46 -4.88
C GLU A 81 -3.95 -6.08 -4.47
N VAL A 82 -3.23 -6.65 -5.44
CA VAL A 82 -2.01 -7.38 -5.14
C VAL A 82 -0.87 -6.42 -4.82
N PHE A 83 -0.73 -5.30 -5.56
CA PHE A 83 0.43 -4.41 -5.46
C PHE A 83 0.11 -3.05 -4.86
N GLN A 84 -0.80 -2.31 -5.48
CA GLN A 84 -0.92 -0.88 -5.23
C GLN A 84 -1.59 -0.58 -3.87
N SER A 85 -2.71 -1.23 -3.58
CA SER A 85 -3.46 -1.06 -2.33
C SER A 85 -2.58 -1.38 -1.11
N PRO A 86 -1.89 -2.53 -1.03
CA PRO A 86 -0.96 -2.82 0.05
C PRO A 86 0.17 -1.79 0.17
N ALA A 87 0.74 -1.33 -0.96
CA ALA A 87 1.79 -0.31 -0.94
C ALA A 87 1.30 1.03 -0.41
N ARG A 88 0.10 1.48 -0.82
CA ARG A 88 -0.53 2.72 -0.31
C ARG A 88 -0.78 2.64 1.18
N VAL A 89 -1.28 1.50 1.68
CA VAL A 89 -1.54 1.29 3.11
C VAL A 89 -0.22 1.30 3.91
N ARG A 90 0.81 0.58 3.46
CA ARG A 90 2.13 0.58 4.12
C ARG A 90 2.72 1.98 4.21
N ARG A 91 2.65 2.75 3.12
CA ARG A 91 3.13 4.15 3.10
C ARG A 91 2.41 5.02 4.13
N ARG A 92 1.08 4.95 4.19
CA ARG A 92 0.29 5.73 5.15
C ARG A 92 0.60 5.34 6.60
N LYS A 93 0.77 4.05 6.88
CA LYS A 93 1.18 3.55 8.21
C LYS A 93 2.57 4.07 8.60
N ALA A 94 3.55 3.99 7.71
CA ALA A 94 4.90 4.49 7.96
C ALA A 94 4.92 6.00 8.24
N GLN A 95 4.17 6.79 7.46
CA GLN A 95 4.03 8.22 7.69
C GLN A 95 3.39 8.55 9.04
N ARG A 96 2.39 7.78 9.47
CA ARG A 96 1.77 7.95 10.79
C ARG A 96 2.77 7.66 11.91
N LEU A 97 3.49 6.55 11.83
CA LEU A 97 4.47 6.16 12.85
C LEU A 97 5.60 7.20 12.98
N GLU A 98 6.07 7.74 11.86
CA GLU A 98 7.09 8.78 11.86
C GLU A 98 6.57 10.09 12.49
N ARG A 99 5.31 10.47 12.23
CA ARG A 99 4.68 11.62 12.92
C ARG A 99 4.59 11.40 14.42
N GLU A 100 4.13 10.21 14.85
CA GLU A 100 4.03 9.87 16.28
C GLU A 100 5.42 9.88 16.96
N ARG A 101 6.46 9.36 16.29
CA ARG A 101 7.84 9.40 16.77
C ARG A 101 8.35 10.83 16.94
N ARG A 102 8.10 11.71 15.97
CA ARG A 102 8.49 13.13 16.06
C ARG A 102 7.80 13.86 17.20
N LEU A 103 6.50 13.62 17.41
CA LEU A 103 5.75 14.22 18.51
C LEU A 103 6.27 13.75 19.88
N LYS A 104 6.56 12.45 20.03
CA LYS A 104 7.16 11.91 21.27
C LYS A 104 8.56 12.47 21.54
N ASN A 105 9.40 12.58 20.51
CA ASN A 105 10.74 13.13 20.64
C ASN A 105 10.72 14.64 20.96
N GLY A 106 9.78 15.39 20.39
CA GLY A 106 9.59 16.81 20.69
C GLY A 106 9.08 17.06 22.11
N ASN A 107 8.17 16.22 22.61
CA ASN A 107 7.66 16.32 23.99
C ASN A 107 8.71 15.92 25.05
N ASN A 108 9.64 15.03 24.72
CA ASN A 108 10.73 14.61 25.63
C ASN A 108 11.91 15.59 25.68
N ALA A 109 11.95 16.61 24.81
CA ALA A 109 13.04 17.57 24.70
C ALA A 109 12.73 18.94 25.37
N ALA A 110 11.61 19.07 26.08
CA ALA A 110 11.37 20.25 26.91
C ALA A 110 12.32 20.23 28.12
N PRO A 111 13.20 21.24 28.30
CA PRO A 111 14.10 21.26 29.44
C PRO A 111 13.32 21.65 30.69
N ASP A 112 13.55 20.89 31.76
CA ASP A 112 13.22 21.24 33.14
C ASP A 112 13.92 22.57 33.48
N ALA A 113 13.17 23.66 33.48
CA ALA A 113 13.65 25.01 33.80
C ALA A 113 13.70 25.25 35.31
N SER A 114 14.24 24.29 36.06
CA SER A 114 14.39 24.34 37.52
C SER A 114 15.84 24.05 37.91
N GLN A 115 16.77 24.93 37.53
CA GLN A 115 18.10 24.95 38.15
C GLN A 115 18.37 26.31 38.79
N GLU A 116 18.16 26.28 40.10
CA GLU A 116 18.76 27.05 41.19
C GLU A 116 19.78 28.13 40.81
N VAL A 117 19.47 29.37 41.21
CA VAL A 117 20.38 30.50 41.19
C VAL A 117 21.29 30.37 42.44
N PRO A 118 22.64 30.27 42.31
CA PRO A 118 23.51 30.20 43.47
C PRO A 118 23.67 31.60 44.07
N THR A 119 23.29 31.73 45.34
CA THR A 119 23.46 32.89 46.20
C THR A 119 24.95 33.23 46.31
N GLY A 120 25.37 34.29 45.62
CA GLY A 120 26.72 34.86 45.70
C GLY A 120 26.78 36.00 46.71
N GLU A 121 27.36 35.68 47.86
CA GLU A 121 27.69 36.52 49.02
C GLU A 121 28.43 37.81 48.62
N LEU A 122 27.80 38.99 48.80
CA LEU A 122 28.51 40.28 48.73
C LEU A 122 29.15 40.56 50.09
N VAL A 123 30.47 40.38 50.11
CA VAL A 123 31.40 40.82 51.16
C VAL A 123 31.21 42.31 51.46
N SER A 124 31.13 42.61 52.75
CA SER A 124 31.03 43.92 53.36
C SER A 124 32.27 44.80 53.13
N GLY A 125 32.02 46.08 52.82
CA GLY A 125 33.00 47.17 52.85
C GLY A 125 32.48 48.31 53.74
N PRO A 126 33.35 49.09 54.40
CA PRO A 126 33.08 49.69 55.70
C PRO A 126 32.39 51.06 55.65
N ASP A 127 31.72 51.37 56.77
CA ASP A 127 31.17 52.66 57.20
C ASP A 127 32.04 53.88 56.86
N GLU A 128 31.41 54.95 56.34
CA GLU A 128 31.68 56.33 56.76
C GLU A 128 30.42 57.22 56.67
N PRO A 129 30.31 58.27 57.53
CA PRO A 129 29.04 58.84 58.03
C PRO A 129 28.64 60.16 57.32
N PRO A 130 27.51 60.81 57.70
CA PRO A 130 26.76 61.66 56.79
C PRO A 130 27.17 63.14 56.82
N PHE A 131 27.10 63.78 55.65
CA PHE A 131 26.68 65.18 55.48
C PHE A 131 25.81 65.29 54.23
#